data_AF-A0A353N3U2-F1
#
_entry.id   AF-A0A353N3U2-F1
#
_cell.length_a   1.000
_cell.length_b   1.000
_cell.length_c   1.000
_cell.angle_alpha   90.00
_cell.angle_beta   90.00
_cell.angle_gamma   90.00
#
_symmetry.space_group_name_H-M   'P 1'
#
loop_
_entity.id
_entity.type
_entity.pdbx_description
1 polymer ?
#
loop_
_entity_poly.entity_id
_entity_poly.type
_entity_poly.pdbx_seq_one_letter_code
_entity_poly.pdbx_strand_id
1 'polypeptide(L)'
;SSRNPDLPILLGEKARILVINKVDLADPEVTAGWVKYYRALGEKVVDFNARLGEHLSRLESLVSKEEEKILPKKAALRLGVIGAPNCGKSSVLNRLVGRSAARVGEKPGITRGRQWVKRGKWEILDTPGLLWPKISNQETGQKLALIGMIRPEVLDVEELVFYLIG
;
A
#
# COMPACT_ATOMS: atom_id res chain seq x y z
N SER A 1 8.54 -8.15 3.75
CA SER A 1 8.99 -8.58 2.41
C SER A 1 8.28 -7.92 1.21
N SER A 2 7.20 -7.16 1.39
CA SER A 2 6.43 -6.56 0.28
C SER A 2 6.83 -5.14 -0.11
N ARG A 3 7.77 -4.51 0.61
CA ARG A 3 8.30 -3.17 0.29
C ARG A 3 9.37 -3.27 -0.80
N ASN A 4 9.26 -2.46 -1.85
CA ASN A 4 10.34 -2.30 -2.82
C ASN A 4 11.51 -1.52 -2.17
N PRO A 5 12.74 -2.09 -2.13
CA PRO A 5 13.91 -1.42 -1.56
C PRO A 5 14.33 -0.15 -2.33
N ASP A 6 14.01 -0.06 -3.62
CA ASP A 6 14.34 1.08 -4.49
C ASP A 6 13.30 2.21 -4.38
N LEU A 7 12.17 1.98 -3.71
CA LEU A 7 11.10 2.96 -3.59
C LEU A 7 11.55 4.30 -2.99
N PRO A 8 12.40 4.34 -1.94
CA PRO A 8 12.97 5.58 -1.43
C PRO A 8 13.76 6.37 -2.49
N ILE A 9 14.52 5.66 -3.33
CA ILE A 9 15.33 6.26 -4.39
C ILE A 9 14.43 6.84 -5.48
N LEU A 10 13.43 6.06 -5.94
CA LEU A 10 12.49 6.47 -6.99
C LEU A 10 11.60 7.64 -6.57
N LEU A 11 11.25 7.74 -5.29
CA LEU A 11 10.41 8.80 -4.77
C LEU A 11 11.18 10.09 -4.44
N GLY A 12 12.51 10.03 -4.34
CA GLY A 12 13.37 11.16 -3.99
C GLY A 12 12.93 11.84 -2.69
N GLU A 13 12.85 13.17 -2.71
CA GLU A 13 12.50 14.00 -1.55
C GLU A 13 10.99 14.15 -1.31
N LYS A 14 10.14 13.45 -2.08
CA LYS A 14 8.68 13.54 -1.89
C LYS A 14 8.30 13.03 -0.49
N ALA A 15 7.46 13.79 0.21
CA ALA A 15 6.91 13.36 1.48
C ALA A 15 6.16 12.02 1.32
N ARG A 16 6.41 11.12 2.26
CA ARG A 16 5.92 9.74 2.22
C ARG A 16 5.31 9.33 3.54
N ILE A 17 4.24 8.54 3.44
CA ILE A 17 3.59 7.86 4.56
C ILE A 17 3.53 6.39 4.19
N LEU A 18 4.11 5.54 5.04
CA LEU A 18 4.06 4.09 4.90
C LEU A 18 2.73 3.58 5.48
N VAL A 19 1.94 2.90 4.66
CA VAL A 19 0.68 2.28 5.08
C VAL A 19 0.89 0.77 5.13
N ILE A 20 0.82 0.19 6.33
CA ILE A 20 0.79 -1.26 6.54
C ILE A 20 -0.69 -1.66 6.49
N ASN A 21 -1.15 -2.08 5.32
CA ASN A 21 -2.56 -2.40 5.08
C ASN A 21 -2.87 -3.89 5.33
N LYS A 22 -4.17 -4.23 5.44
CA LYS A 22 -4.70 -5.58 5.71
C LYS A 22 -4.33 -6.12 7.10
N VAL A 23 -4.30 -5.23 8.09
CA VAL A 23 -3.96 -5.59 9.48
C VAL A 23 -4.97 -6.54 10.12
N ASP A 24 -6.18 -6.65 9.54
CA ASP A 24 -7.19 -7.63 9.94
C ASP A 24 -6.84 -9.07 9.55
N LEU A 25 -5.88 -9.26 8.65
CA LEU A 25 -5.40 -10.58 8.20
C LEU A 25 -4.00 -10.91 8.73
N ALA A 26 -3.33 -9.95 9.38
CA ALA A 26 -1.98 -10.11 9.87
C ALA A 26 -1.98 -10.33 11.38
N ASP A 27 -0.94 -11.00 11.89
CA ASP A 27 -0.72 -11.11 13.33
C ASP A 27 -0.54 -9.70 13.96
N PRO A 28 -1.32 -9.35 15.00
CA PRO A 28 -1.27 -8.02 15.61
C PRO A 28 0.08 -7.68 16.27
N GLU A 29 0.72 -8.64 16.93
CA GLU A 29 1.99 -8.43 17.62
C GLU A 29 3.12 -8.21 16.61
N VAL A 30 3.15 -9.02 15.55
CA VAL A 30 4.10 -8.87 14.44
C VAL A 30 3.89 -7.53 13.73
N THR A 31 2.64 -7.14 13.51
CA THR A 31 2.28 -5.85 12.90
C THR A 31 2.78 -4.69 13.76
N ALA A 32 2.56 -4.74 15.08
CA ALA A 32 3.07 -3.75 16.01
C ALA A 32 4.60 -3.67 16.00
N GLY A 33 5.28 -4.82 15.90
CA GLY A 33 6.73 -4.92 15.72
C GLY A 33 7.23 -4.17 14.48
N TRP A 34 6.58 -4.37 13.33
CA TRP A 34 6.91 -3.65 12.09
C TRP A 34 6.66 -2.14 12.19
N VAL A 35 5.54 -1.72 12.80
CA VAL A 35 5.26 -0.31 13.05
C VAL A 35 6.37 0.32 13.89
N LYS A 36 6.78 -0.33 14.99
CA LYS A 36 7.87 0.13 15.86
C LYS A 36 9.19 0.24 15.09
N TYR A 37 9.53 -0.79 14.31
CA TYR A 37 10.73 -0.82 13.48
C TYR A 37 10.79 0.36 12.50
N TYR A 38 9.74 0.59 11.71
CA TYR A 38 9.76 1.68 10.72
C TYR A 38 9.75 3.07 11.37
N ARG A 39 9.07 3.24 12.52
CA ARG A 39 9.16 4.49 13.30
C ARG A 39 10.58 4.76 13.79
N ALA A 40 11.30 3.73 14.23
CA ALA A 40 12.70 3.88 14.67
C ALA A 40 13.63 4.30 13.51
N LEU A 41 13.28 3.95 12.27
CA LEU A 41 13.96 4.43 11.05
C LEU A 41 13.52 5.84 10.62
N GLY A 42 12.68 6.53 11.39
CA GLY A 42 12.16 7.86 11.08
C GLY A 42 11.02 7.88 10.06
N GLU A 43 10.47 6.73 9.67
CA GLU A 43 9.36 6.68 8.72
C GLU A 43 8.03 7.04 9.39
N LYS A 44 7.21 7.83 8.69
CA LYS A 44 5.81 8.08 9.06
C LYS A 44 5.01 6.84 8.67
N VAL A 45 4.58 6.06 9.65
CA VAL A 45 3.91 4.77 9.41
C VAL A 45 2.58 4.65 10.15
N VAL A 46 1.59 4.07 9.45
CA VAL A 46 0.26 3.74 9.97
C VAL A 46 -0.10 2.31 9.61
N ASP A 47 -0.55 1.57 10.61
CA ASP A 47 -1.23 0.29 10.50
C ASP A 47 -2.70 0.55 10.14
N PHE A 48 -3.20 -0.08 9.08
CA PHE A 48 -4.47 0.32 8.46
C PHE A 48 -5.29 -0.88 8.00
N ASN A 49 -6.60 -0.80 8.23
CA ASN A 49 -7.56 -1.75 7.67
C ASN A 49 -8.40 -1.03 6.62
N ALA A 50 -8.03 -1.14 5.34
CA ALA A 50 -8.81 -0.52 4.27
C ALA A 50 -10.21 -1.13 4.09
N ARG A 51 -10.44 -2.36 4.56
CA ARG A 51 -11.73 -3.05 4.44
C ARG A 51 -12.73 -2.52 5.45
N LEU A 52 -12.34 -2.27 6.70
CA LEU A 52 -13.23 -1.74 7.75
C LEU A 52 -13.06 -0.23 7.99
N GLY A 53 -11.96 0.37 7.52
CA GLY A 53 -11.64 1.78 7.74
C GLY A 53 -10.97 2.06 9.09
N GLU A 54 -10.49 1.04 9.80
CA GLU A 54 -9.81 1.23 11.07
C GLU A 54 -8.54 2.06 10.89
N HIS A 55 -8.30 2.98 11.83
CA HIS A 55 -7.20 3.93 11.83
C HIS A 55 -7.19 4.95 10.68
N LEU A 56 -8.33 5.16 9.99
CA LEU A 56 -8.45 6.20 8.96
C LEU A 56 -8.10 7.60 9.48
N SER A 57 -8.58 7.96 10.67
CA SER A 57 -8.28 9.26 11.29
C SER A 57 -6.78 9.48 11.53
N ARG A 58 -6.02 8.41 11.85
CA ARG A 58 -4.56 8.48 12.00
C ARG A 58 -3.89 8.75 10.67
N LEU A 59 -4.33 8.08 9.61
CA LEU A 59 -3.81 8.29 8.25
C LEU A 59 -4.14 9.72 7.76
N GLU A 60 -5.38 10.17 7.92
CA GLU A 60 -5.79 11.53 7.55
C GLU A 60 -4.98 12.59 8.32
N SER A 61 -4.76 12.39 9.63
CA SER A 61 -3.94 13.29 10.43
C SER A 61 -2.49 13.38 9.93
N LEU A 62 -1.89 12.26 9.52
CA LEU A 62 -0.55 12.27 8.93
C LEU A 62 -0.54 13.03 7.59
N VAL A 63 -1.55 12.81 6.73
CA VAL A 63 -1.66 13.52 5.45
C VAL A 63 -1.79 15.02 5.67
N SER A 64 -2.67 15.46 6.58
CA SER A 64 -2.85 16.88 6.89
C SER A 64 -1.59 17.53 7.45
N LYS A 65 -0.85 16.83 8.33
CA LYS A 65 0.44 17.34 8.84
C LYS A 65 1.48 17.52 7.75
N GLU A 66 1.46 16.72 6.70
CA GLU A 66 2.36 16.88 5.55
C GLU A 66 1.86 17.95 4.59
N GLU A 67 0.54 18.08 4.41
CA GLU A 67 -0.08 19.18 3.67
C GLU A 67 0.39 20.55 4.20
N GLU A 68 0.31 20.75 5.51
CA GLU A 68 0.69 22.01 6.19
C GLU A 68 2.16 22.38 6.01
N LYS A 69 3.05 21.38 5.85
CA LYS A 69 4.49 21.62 5.67
C LYS A 69 4.87 21.96 4.24
N ILE A 70 4.16 21.40 3.27
CA ILE A 70 4.59 21.39 1.86
C ILE A 70 3.83 22.45 1.06
N LEU A 71 2.60 22.78 1.44
CA LEU A 71 1.72 23.60 0.63
C LEU A 71 1.39 24.94 1.28
N PRO A 72 1.37 26.04 0.49
CA PRO A 72 0.70 27.25 0.90
C PRO A 72 -0.80 26.99 1.05
N LYS A 73 -1.47 27.69 1.98
CA LYS A 73 -2.87 27.45 2.44
C LYS A 73 -3.93 27.29 1.32
N LYS A 74 -3.67 27.70 0.07
CA LYS A 74 -4.60 27.65 -1.07
C LYS A 74 -4.26 26.63 -2.17
N ALA A 75 -3.16 25.90 -2.10
CA ALA A 75 -2.80 24.91 -3.12
C ALA A 75 -3.53 23.57 -2.91
N ALA A 76 -3.83 22.85 -4.00
CA ALA A 76 -4.35 21.49 -3.94
C ALA A 76 -3.23 20.48 -3.64
N LEU A 77 -3.49 19.50 -2.76
CA LEU A 77 -2.56 18.44 -2.43
C LEU A 77 -2.73 17.25 -3.36
N ARG A 78 -1.66 16.90 -4.08
CA ARG A 78 -1.62 15.71 -4.92
C ARG A 78 -1.04 14.53 -4.15
N LEU A 79 -1.85 13.49 -3.99
CA LEU A 79 -1.50 12.25 -3.31
C LEU A 79 -1.42 11.12 -4.34
N GLY A 80 -0.39 10.28 -4.23
CA GLY A 80 -0.29 9.05 -5.02
C GLY A 80 -0.26 7.84 -4.09
N VAL A 81 -1.12 6.85 -4.34
CA VAL A 81 -1.07 5.58 -3.60
C VAL A 81 -0.26 4.59 -4.42
N ILE A 82 0.92 4.21 -3.92
CA ILE A 82 1.90 3.39 -4.65
C ILE A 82 2.19 2.13 -3.86
N GLY A 83 2.36 1.01 -4.56
CA GLY A 83 2.72 -0.28 -3.97
C GLY A 83 2.53 -1.45 -4.94
N ALA A 84 2.90 -2.64 -4.49
CA ALA A 84 2.74 -3.88 -5.24
C ALA A 84 1.26 -4.13 -5.64
N PRO A 85 0.98 -4.98 -6.64
CA PRO A 85 -0.37 -5.48 -6.89
C PRO A 85 -1.00 -6.04 -5.61
N ASN A 86 -2.32 -5.91 -5.49
CA ASN A 86 -3.11 -6.51 -4.41
C ASN A 86 -2.75 -6.12 -2.96
N CYS A 87 -1.86 -5.15 -2.72
CA CYS A 87 -1.63 -4.59 -1.38
C CYS A 87 -2.79 -3.70 -0.87
N GLY A 88 -3.80 -3.45 -1.71
CA GLY A 88 -5.01 -2.71 -1.34
C GLY A 88 -4.98 -1.20 -1.63
N LYS A 89 -4.15 -0.75 -2.60
CA LYS A 89 -4.05 0.67 -3.02
C LYS A 89 -5.41 1.33 -3.27
N SER A 90 -6.23 0.73 -4.13
CA SER A 90 -7.56 1.27 -4.48
C SER A 90 -8.50 1.28 -3.28
N SER A 91 -8.39 0.32 -2.35
CA SER A 91 -9.15 0.30 -1.11
C SER A 91 -8.75 1.45 -0.18
N VAL A 92 -7.44 1.68 0.00
CA VAL A 92 -6.91 2.80 0.79
C VAL A 92 -7.36 4.13 0.18
N LEU A 93 -7.26 4.27 -1.15
CA LEU A 93 -7.74 5.43 -1.86
C LEU A 93 -9.24 5.66 -1.63
N ASN A 94 -10.08 4.64 -1.80
CA ASN A 94 -11.52 4.78 -1.59
C ASN A 94 -11.86 5.24 -0.17
N ARG A 95 -11.11 4.75 0.83
CA ARG A 95 -11.25 5.20 2.22
C ARG A 95 -10.83 6.66 2.41
N LEU A 96 -9.71 7.07 1.82
CA LEU A 96 -9.27 8.46 1.81
C LEU A 96 -10.22 9.39 1.05
N VAL A 97 -10.91 8.92 0.03
CA VAL A 97 -11.91 9.71 -0.71
C VAL A 97 -13.27 9.72 0.01
N GLY A 98 -13.57 8.68 0.80
CA GLY A 98 -14.86 8.52 1.48
C GLY A 98 -15.97 7.94 0.58
N ARG A 99 -15.62 7.44 -0.62
CA ARG A 99 -16.54 6.75 -1.53
C ARG A 99 -15.80 5.73 -2.40
N SER A 100 -16.54 4.80 -3.01
CA SER A 100 -15.99 3.80 -3.92
C SER A 100 -15.67 4.40 -5.31
N ALA A 101 -14.56 5.11 -5.43
CA ALA A 101 -14.16 5.81 -6.65
C ALA A 101 -13.23 5.00 -7.58
N ALA A 102 -12.46 4.07 -7.02
CA ALA A 102 -11.58 3.14 -7.72
C ALA A 102 -12.11 1.71 -7.62
N ARG A 103 -11.87 0.90 -8.66
CA ARG A 103 -12.25 -0.52 -8.67
C ARG A 103 -11.34 -1.33 -7.74
N VAL A 104 -11.94 -2.12 -6.86
CA VAL A 104 -11.24 -3.02 -5.94
C VAL A 104 -11.53 -4.46 -6.35
N GLY A 105 -10.51 -5.31 -6.34
CA GLY A 105 -10.68 -6.76 -6.44
C GLY A 105 -9.37 -7.51 -6.28
N GLU A 106 -9.45 -8.83 -6.28
CA GLU A 106 -8.36 -9.72 -5.87
C GLU A 106 -7.42 -10.13 -7.00
N LYS A 107 -7.84 -9.97 -8.26
CA LYS A 107 -6.98 -10.29 -9.40
C LYS A 107 -5.99 -9.14 -9.68
N PRO A 108 -4.68 -9.42 -9.79
CA PRO A 108 -3.73 -8.41 -10.24
C PRO A 108 -4.15 -7.79 -11.58
N GLY A 109 -4.04 -6.46 -11.72
CA GLY A 109 -4.35 -5.75 -12.98
C GLY A 109 -5.78 -5.21 -13.13
N ILE A 110 -6.59 -5.19 -12.06
CA ILE A 110 -7.93 -4.57 -12.06
C ILE A 110 -7.87 -3.04 -12.29
N THR A 111 -6.84 -2.37 -11.76
CA THR A 111 -6.58 -0.95 -12.01
C THR A 111 -5.98 -0.78 -13.41
N ARG A 112 -6.84 -0.52 -14.41
CA ARG A 112 -6.46 -0.44 -15.83
C ARG A 112 -6.00 0.94 -16.32
N GLY A 113 -6.12 1.99 -15.50
CA GLY A 113 -5.74 3.36 -15.87
C GLY A 113 -5.41 4.25 -14.67
N ARG A 114 -4.67 5.33 -14.92
CA ARG A 114 -4.38 6.40 -13.94
C ARG A 114 -5.62 7.27 -13.78
N GLN A 115 -6.28 7.20 -12.62
CA GLN A 115 -7.47 8.00 -12.34
C GLN A 115 -7.20 8.94 -11.16
N TRP A 116 -7.39 10.24 -11.38
CA TRP A 116 -7.41 11.23 -10.31
C TRP A 116 -8.81 11.32 -9.71
N VAL A 117 -8.88 11.27 -8.39
CA VAL A 117 -10.12 11.40 -7.63
C VAL A 117 -9.98 12.55 -6.64
N LYS A 118 -10.96 13.46 -6.61
CA LYS A 118 -10.92 14.63 -5.73
C LYS A 118 -11.74 14.42 -4.45
N ARG A 119 -11.22 14.92 -3.33
CA ARG A 119 -11.95 15.12 -2.06
C ARG A 119 -11.45 16.43 -1.43
N GLY A 120 -12.29 17.47 -1.42
CA GLY A 120 -11.88 18.79 -0.94
C GLY A 120 -10.65 19.30 -1.71
N LYS A 121 -9.55 19.59 -1.00
CA LYS A 121 -8.27 20.02 -1.60
C LYS A 121 -7.39 18.87 -2.07
N TRP A 122 -7.74 17.62 -1.80
CA TRP A 122 -6.93 16.46 -2.15
C TRP A 122 -7.29 15.97 -3.55
N GLU A 123 -6.28 15.82 -4.40
CA GLU A 123 -6.33 15.08 -5.65
C GLU A 123 -5.55 13.78 -5.44
N ILE A 124 -6.24 12.63 -5.45
CA ILE A 124 -5.66 11.33 -5.14
C ILE A 124 -5.59 10.49 -6.42
N LEU A 125 -4.39 10.08 -6.79
CA LEU A 125 -4.12 9.24 -7.94
C LEU A 125 -4.13 7.77 -7.53
N ASP A 126 -5.02 6.98 -8.14
CA ASP A 126 -4.87 5.53 -8.13
C ASP A 126 -3.80 5.14 -9.14
N THR A 127 -2.82 4.34 -8.70
CA THR A 127 -1.78 3.83 -9.58
C THR A 127 -1.97 2.34 -9.80
N PRO A 128 -1.80 1.84 -11.05
CA PRO A 128 -1.69 0.41 -11.27
C PRO A 128 -0.64 -0.20 -10.34
N GLY A 129 -0.83 -1.46 -9.95
CA GLY A 129 0.16 -2.17 -9.15
C GLY A 129 1.51 -2.16 -9.85
N LEU A 130 2.45 -1.39 -9.32
CA LEU A 130 3.81 -1.33 -9.82
C LEU A 130 4.58 -2.47 -9.14
N LEU A 131 4.72 -3.60 -9.83
CA LEU A 131 5.62 -4.67 -9.39
C LEU A 131 7.05 -4.16 -9.53
N TRP A 132 7.69 -3.94 -8.40
CA TRP A 132 9.14 -3.77 -8.34
C TRP A 132 9.77 -4.56 -7.17
N PRO A 133 9.47 -5.85 -6.96
CA PRO A 133 10.43 -6.70 -6.29
C PRO A 133 11.37 -7.26 -7.37
N LYS A 134 12.68 -6.98 -7.26
CA LYS A 134 13.65 -8.01 -7.64
C LYS A 134 13.39 -9.15 -6.66
N ILE A 135 12.65 -10.17 -7.08
CA ILE A 135 12.48 -11.39 -6.28
C ILE A 135 13.86 -12.00 -6.20
N SER A 136 14.59 -11.67 -5.14
CA SER A 136 16.00 -12.02 -4.98
C SER A 136 16.17 -13.44 -4.46
N ASN A 137 15.11 -14.06 -3.93
CA ASN A 137 15.11 -15.45 -3.49
C ASN A 137 13.72 -16.09 -3.63
N GLN A 138 13.73 -17.42 -3.73
CA GLN A 138 12.55 -18.26 -3.93
C GLN A 138 11.54 -18.13 -2.78
N GLU A 139 12.01 -18.07 -1.54
CA GLU A 139 11.15 -17.91 -0.35
C GLU A 139 10.31 -16.62 -0.39
N THR A 140 10.90 -15.49 -0.80
CA THR A 140 10.16 -14.23 -0.98
C THR A 140 9.14 -14.37 -2.11
N GLY A 141 9.50 -15.05 -3.20
CA GLY A 141 8.59 -15.37 -4.30
C GLY A 141 7.37 -16.16 -3.84
N GLN A 142 7.60 -17.25 -3.11
CA GLN A 142 6.55 -18.10 -2.54
C GLN A 142 5.65 -17.34 -1.55
N LYS A 143 6.22 -16.54 -0.64
CA LYS A 143 5.43 -15.70 0.27
C LYS A 143 4.55 -14.69 -0.47
N LEU A 144 5.10 -14.02 -1.50
CA LEU A 144 4.36 -13.06 -2.32
C LEU A 144 3.26 -13.74 -3.15
N ALA A 145 3.51 -14.96 -3.62
CA ALA A 145 2.56 -15.81 -4.32
C ALA A 145 1.38 -16.19 -3.42
N LEU A 146 1.66 -16.70 -2.20
CA LEU A 146 0.63 -17.09 -1.22
C LEU A 146 -0.33 -15.95 -0.86
N ILE A 147 0.17 -14.71 -0.76
CA ILE A 147 -0.66 -13.54 -0.45
C ILE A 147 -1.30 -12.90 -1.71
N GLY A 148 -1.23 -13.58 -2.85
CA GLY A 148 -1.85 -13.18 -4.11
C GLY A 148 -1.23 -11.94 -4.75
N MET A 149 0.01 -11.58 -4.44
CA MET A 149 0.69 -10.45 -5.09
C MET A 149 1.24 -10.81 -6.48
N ILE A 150 1.40 -12.10 -6.76
CA ILE A 150 1.82 -12.65 -8.06
C ILE A 150 0.61 -13.27 -8.76
N ARG A 151 0.57 -13.14 -10.08
CA ARG A 151 -0.47 -13.71 -10.94
C ARG A 151 -0.45 -15.25 -10.89
N PRO A 152 -1.57 -15.95 -10.65
CA PRO A 152 -1.60 -17.42 -10.61
C PRO A 152 -1.06 -18.08 -11.89
N GLU A 153 -1.21 -17.41 -13.03
CA GLU A 153 -0.79 -17.94 -14.34
C GLU A 153 0.73 -18.08 -14.49
N VAL A 154 1.51 -17.51 -13.58
CA VAL A 154 2.98 -17.60 -13.58
C VAL A 154 3.52 -18.35 -12.35
N LEU A 155 2.66 -19.03 -11.60
CA LEU A 155 3.01 -19.76 -10.39
C LEU A 155 2.93 -21.27 -10.62
N ASP A 156 3.89 -22.00 -10.05
CA ASP A 156 3.75 -23.43 -9.81
C ASP A 156 2.89 -23.62 -8.56
N VAL A 157 1.64 -24.03 -8.76
CA VAL A 157 0.65 -24.17 -7.68
C VAL A 157 0.98 -25.37 -6.79
N GLU A 158 1.54 -26.44 -7.35
CA GLU A 158 1.87 -27.64 -6.58
C GLU A 158 3.02 -27.34 -5.62
N GLU A 159 4.09 -26.70 -6.10
CA GLU A 159 5.22 -26.27 -5.26
C GLU A 159 4.77 -25.33 -4.13
N LEU A 160 3.85 -24.42 -4.43
CA LEU A 160 3.33 -23.46 -3.46
C LEU A 160 2.49 -24.13 -2.36
N VAL A 161 1.72 -25.17 -2.71
CA VAL A 161 0.95 -25.96 -1.75
C VAL A 161 1.88 -26.74 -0.83
N PHE A 162 2.92 -27.38 -1.37
CA PHE A 162 3.93 -28.07 -0.54
C PHE A 162 4.60 -27.11 0.45
N TYR A 163 5.01 -25.91 0.00
CA TYR A 163 5.57 -24.89 0.89
C TYR A 163 4.61 -24.46 2.01
N LEU A 164 3.30 -24.41 1.75
CA LEU A 164 2.31 -24.00 2.74
C LEU A 164 2.07 -25.07 3.82
N ILE A 165 2.12 -26.36 3.46
CA ILE A 165 1.77 -27.48 4.34
C ILE A 165 2.98 -28.08 5.06
N GLY A 166 4.20 -27.85 4.58
CA GLY A 166 5.46 -28.36 5.15
C GLY A 166 6.00 -29.57 4.41
#